data_AF-A0A6J1WJE5-F1
#
_entry.id   AF-A0A6J1WJE5-F1
#
_cell.length_a   1.000
_cell.length_b   1.000
_cell.length_c   1.000
_cell.angle_alpha   90.00
_cell.angle_beta   90.00
_cell.angle_gamma   90.00
#
_symmetry.space_group_name_H-M   'P 1'
#
loop_
_entity.id
_entity.type
_entity.pdbx_description
1 polymer ?
#
loop_
_entity_poly.entity_id
_entity_poly.type
_entity_poly.pdbx_seq_one_letter_code
_entity_poly.pdbx_strand_id
1 'polypeptide(L)'
;KPIANDLSVCCRVIVDLTPNFVSNTSRWFQLSANRTGEYADYFVWAKGKDYSSNGTLEPPNNWVSTLDIPAWTYNKQREEFYLHQYGTDQPDLNFNNPAVVQQFENVLKAWMKAGADGVRLRNARHLLVNASLPDDKMAVGAGSAVGVDHHQYEFWRHQHTTDQPGLDALLARWSSFVDDNGPSPGGGQYI
;
A
#
# COMPACT_ATOMS: atom_id res chain seq x y z
N LYS A 1 22.31 -9.92 -16.87
CA LYS A 1 21.99 -9.85 -18.31
C LYS A 1 20.76 -8.98 -18.46
N PRO A 2 20.76 -7.92 -19.29
CA PRO A 2 19.55 -7.16 -19.55
C PRO A 2 18.51 -8.09 -20.18
N ILE A 3 17.25 -7.93 -19.78
CA ILE A 3 16.12 -8.80 -20.14
C ILE A 3 15.79 -8.67 -21.65
N ALA A 4 16.36 -7.69 -22.34
CA ALA A 4 15.87 -7.20 -23.64
C ALA A 4 16.61 -7.69 -24.90
N ASN A 5 17.71 -8.46 -24.81
CA ASN A 5 18.53 -8.72 -26.01
C ASN A 5 18.12 -9.90 -26.90
N ASP A 6 16.98 -10.56 -26.65
CA ASP A 6 16.56 -11.74 -27.42
C ASP A 6 15.06 -11.74 -27.73
N LEU A 7 14.54 -10.62 -28.22
CA LEU A 7 13.17 -10.50 -28.74
C LEU A 7 13.22 -9.93 -30.15
N SER A 8 13.38 -10.80 -31.14
CA SER A 8 13.14 -10.54 -32.57
C SER A 8 11.65 -10.34 -32.90
N VAL A 9 10.84 -9.97 -31.91
CA VAL A 9 9.39 -9.77 -31.98
C VAL A 9 9.09 -8.49 -31.18
N CYS A 10 8.30 -7.58 -31.74
CA CYS A 10 7.95 -6.26 -31.17
C CYS A 10 7.09 -6.32 -29.88
N CYS A 11 7.51 -7.06 -28.87
CA CYS A 11 6.82 -7.19 -27.60
C CYS A 11 7.32 -6.12 -26.62
N ARG A 12 6.39 -5.49 -25.89
CA ARG A 12 6.70 -4.61 -24.75
C ARG A 12 6.52 -5.38 -23.44
N VAL A 13 7.36 -5.10 -22.45
CA VAL A 13 7.38 -5.73 -21.13
C VAL A 13 6.83 -4.77 -20.08
N ILE A 14 5.70 -5.15 -19.46
CA ILE A 14 5.11 -4.41 -18.33
C ILE A 14 5.34 -5.23 -17.05
N VAL A 15 5.83 -4.58 -15.99
CA VAL A 15 6.08 -5.22 -14.69
C VAL A 15 4.93 -4.95 -13.73
N ASP A 16 4.47 -6.01 -13.04
CA ASP A 16 3.38 -5.91 -12.09
C ASP A 16 3.90 -5.77 -10.65
N LEU A 17 3.58 -4.63 -10.01
CA LEU A 17 4.06 -4.23 -8.70
C LEU A 17 2.90 -4.09 -7.71
N THR A 18 3.11 -4.56 -6.48
CA THR A 18 2.23 -4.26 -5.34
C THR A 18 2.94 -3.27 -4.42
N PRO A 19 2.68 -1.95 -4.53
CA PRO A 19 3.33 -0.96 -3.69
C PRO A 19 2.87 -0.96 -2.23
N ASN A 20 1.65 -1.43 -1.95
CA ASN A 20 0.96 -1.16 -0.69
C ASN A 20 1.64 -1.70 0.57
N PHE A 21 2.25 -2.88 0.49
CA PHE A 21 2.77 -3.58 1.66
C PHE A 21 4.05 -4.34 1.33
N VAL A 22 4.79 -4.67 2.38
CA VAL A 22 5.90 -5.64 2.34
C VAL A 22 5.70 -6.66 3.44
N SER A 23 6.45 -7.77 3.42
CA SER A 23 6.36 -8.76 4.50
C SER A 23 6.75 -8.16 5.85
N ASN A 24 6.07 -8.58 6.93
CA ASN A 24 6.46 -8.25 8.30
C ASN A 24 7.84 -8.84 8.69
N THR A 25 8.40 -9.76 7.90
CA THR A 25 9.80 -10.22 8.06
C THR A 25 10.82 -9.33 7.35
N SER A 26 10.36 -8.32 6.61
CA SER A 26 11.24 -7.39 5.89
C SER A 26 12.10 -6.57 6.85
N ARG A 27 13.32 -6.23 6.40
CA ARG A 27 14.22 -5.36 7.16
C ARG A 27 13.58 -4.02 7.50
N TRP A 28 12.76 -3.46 6.59
CA TRP A 28 12.07 -2.20 6.84
C TRP A 28 11.10 -2.32 8.01
N PHE A 29 10.28 -3.38 8.07
CA PHE A 29 9.33 -3.56 9.16
C PHE A 29 10.03 -3.76 10.50
N GLN A 30 11.11 -4.54 10.53
CA GLN A 30 11.89 -4.77 11.75
C GLN A 30 12.54 -3.47 12.26
N LEU A 31 13.12 -2.66 11.37
CA LEU A 31 13.68 -1.35 11.73
C LEU A 31 12.59 -0.37 12.17
N SER A 32 11.42 -0.40 11.52
CA SER A 32 10.27 0.41 11.90
C SER A 32 9.74 0.01 13.27
N ALA A 33 9.53 -1.28 13.54
CA ALA A 33 9.10 -1.79 14.85
C ALA A 33 10.06 -1.34 15.97
N ASN A 34 11.36 -1.24 15.68
CA ASN A 34 12.38 -0.76 16.61
C ASN A 34 12.65 0.76 16.54
N ARG A 35 11.77 1.55 15.90
CA ARG A 35 11.89 3.01 15.74
C ARG A 35 13.26 3.48 15.25
N THR A 36 13.88 2.72 14.34
CA THR A 36 15.27 2.94 13.95
C THR A 36 15.37 3.88 12.74
N GLY A 37 15.91 5.08 12.97
CA GLY A 37 16.26 6.04 11.91
C GLY A 37 15.06 6.47 11.05
N GLU A 38 15.28 6.63 9.76
CA GLU A 38 14.23 7.04 8.80
C GLU A 38 13.08 6.02 8.68
N TYR A 39 13.30 4.76 9.08
CA TYR A 39 12.33 3.68 8.98
C TYR A 39 11.23 3.76 10.05
N ALA A 40 11.41 4.61 11.08
CA ALA A 40 10.46 4.71 12.19
C ALA A 40 9.01 4.91 11.72
N ASP A 41 8.80 5.66 10.64
CA ASP A 41 7.46 5.98 10.12
C ASP A 41 7.23 5.43 8.70
N TYR A 42 7.92 4.35 8.32
CA TYR A 42 7.72 3.67 7.03
C TYR A 42 6.40 2.91 6.93
N PHE A 43 5.78 2.58 8.05
CA PHE A 43 4.51 1.85 8.13
C PHE A 43 3.49 2.68 8.90
N VAL A 44 2.21 2.37 8.70
CA VAL A 44 1.13 3.03 9.44
C VAL A 44 1.04 2.43 10.84
N TRP A 45 1.47 3.20 11.83
CA TRP A 45 1.43 2.84 13.25
C TRP A 45 0.42 3.71 14.00
N ALA A 46 -0.26 3.11 14.98
CA ALA A 46 -1.22 3.81 15.82
C ALA A 46 -1.27 3.24 17.24
N LYS A 47 -1.54 4.09 18.22
CA LYS A 47 -1.84 3.63 19.59
C LYS A 47 -3.23 3.00 19.63
N GLY A 48 -3.41 2.02 20.50
CA GLY A 48 -4.74 1.50 20.82
C GLY A 48 -5.61 2.53 21.53
N LYS A 49 -6.91 2.21 21.66
CA LYS A 49 -7.84 2.96 22.51
C LYS A 49 -7.67 2.50 23.97
N ASP A 50 -8.72 1.93 24.55
CA ASP A 50 -8.74 1.42 25.91
C ASP A 50 -8.62 -0.12 25.92
N TYR A 51 -8.46 -0.67 27.12
CA TYR A 51 -8.63 -2.10 27.33
C TYR A 51 -10.12 -2.43 27.42
N SER A 52 -10.55 -3.37 26.59
CA SER A 52 -11.89 -3.96 26.67
C SER A 52 -12.11 -4.68 28.00
N SER A 53 -13.36 -5.01 28.31
CA SER A 53 -13.75 -5.68 29.57
C SER A 53 -13.07 -7.03 29.80
N ASN A 54 -12.54 -7.67 28.76
CA ASN A 54 -11.79 -8.92 28.84
C ASN A 54 -10.26 -8.73 29.00
N GLY A 55 -9.79 -7.49 29.13
CA GLY A 55 -8.37 -7.16 29.28
C GLY A 55 -7.58 -7.13 27.98
N THR A 56 -8.23 -7.12 26.82
CA THR A 56 -7.56 -6.96 25.51
C THR A 56 -7.55 -5.49 25.10
N LEU A 57 -6.38 -4.97 24.73
CA LEU A 57 -6.24 -3.61 24.19
C LEU A 57 -6.99 -3.50 22.85
N GLU A 58 -7.85 -2.49 22.71
CA GLU A 58 -8.62 -2.27 21.50
C GLU A 58 -7.82 -1.53 20.41
N PRO A 59 -8.03 -1.86 19.12
CA PRO A 59 -7.40 -1.17 18.01
C PRO A 59 -7.85 0.30 17.92
N PRO A 60 -7.11 1.15 17.17
CA PRO A 60 -7.40 2.59 17.05
C PRO A 60 -8.77 2.91 16.43
N ASN A 61 -9.35 1.99 15.66
CA ASN A 61 -10.67 2.13 15.02
C ASN A 61 -11.22 0.78 14.57
N ASN A 62 -12.42 0.79 13.98
CA ASN A 62 -13.14 -0.38 13.48
C ASN A 62 -12.76 -0.84 12.06
N TRP A 63 -11.61 -0.41 11.51
CA TRP A 63 -11.24 -0.81 10.15
C TRP A 63 -11.07 -2.33 10.02
N VAL A 64 -11.62 -2.87 8.95
CA VAL A 64 -11.59 -4.30 8.61
C VAL A 64 -10.70 -4.51 7.39
N SER A 65 -9.86 -5.55 7.44
CA SER A 65 -9.03 -5.94 6.31
C SER A 65 -9.85 -6.68 5.25
N THR A 66 -9.32 -6.80 4.04
CA THR A 66 -9.93 -7.57 2.95
C THR A 66 -10.06 -9.08 3.24
N LEU A 67 -9.55 -9.56 4.38
CA LEU A 67 -9.64 -10.94 4.86
C LEU A 67 -10.67 -11.14 5.98
N ASP A 68 -11.60 -10.20 6.18
CA ASP A 68 -12.63 -10.27 7.23
C ASP A 68 -12.07 -10.45 8.65
N ILE A 69 -10.90 -9.85 8.90
CA ILE A 69 -10.28 -9.72 10.22
C ILE A 69 -10.00 -8.24 10.52
N PRO A 70 -9.84 -7.83 11.80
CA PRO A 70 -9.43 -6.48 12.14
C PRO A 70 -8.20 -6.06 11.33
N ALA A 71 -8.18 -4.85 10.77
CA ALA A 71 -7.07 -4.36 9.95
C ALA A 71 -5.82 -3.98 10.77
N TRP A 72 -5.85 -4.22 12.09
CA TRP A 72 -4.83 -3.78 13.02
C TRP A 72 -4.30 -4.96 13.83
N THR A 73 -2.98 -5.10 13.87
CA THR A 73 -2.31 -6.07 14.73
C THR A 73 -1.38 -5.37 15.71
N TYR A 74 -1.49 -5.71 16.99
CA TYR A 74 -0.62 -5.15 18.03
C TYR A 74 0.80 -5.71 17.92
N ASN A 75 1.79 -4.82 17.86
CA ASN A 75 3.20 -5.18 17.91
C ASN A 75 3.75 -4.96 19.32
N LYS A 76 4.12 -6.04 20.01
CA LYS A 76 4.62 -5.98 21.39
C LYS A 76 5.94 -5.22 21.55
N GLN A 77 6.80 -5.21 20.53
CA GLN A 77 8.08 -4.51 20.61
C GLN A 77 7.89 -2.99 20.53
N ARG A 78 6.96 -2.54 19.68
CA ARG A 78 6.69 -1.11 19.46
C ARG A 78 5.63 -0.54 20.38
N GLU A 79 4.83 -1.41 21.00
CA GLU A 79 3.67 -1.09 21.83
C GLU A 79 2.59 -0.27 21.08
N GLU A 80 2.46 -0.53 19.79
CA GLU A 80 1.51 0.10 18.87
C GLU A 80 0.89 -0.95 17.94
N PHE A 81 -0.26 -0.63 17.37
CA PHE A 81 -0.84 -1.38 16.27
C PHE A 81 -0.22 -0.95 14.94
N TYR A 82 0.03 -1.90 14.05
CA TYR A 82 0.29 -1.61 12.64
C TYR A 82 -0.92 -1.96 11.78
N LEU A 83 -1.14 -1.16 10.75
CA LEU A 83 -2.18 -1.41 9.75
C LEU A 83 -1.75 -2.54 8.80
N HIS A 84 -2.72 -3.36 8.42
CA HIS A 84 -2.61 -4.29 7.31
C HIS A 84 -3.95 -4.46 6.59
N GLN A 85 -4.01 -4.12 5.30
CA GLN A 85 -5.25 -4.24 4.53
C GLN A 85 -5.43 -5.63 3.90
N TYR A 86 -4.35 -6.40 3.78
CA TYR A 86 -4.33 -7.68 3.05
C TYR A 86 -3.87 -8.90 3.86
N GLY A 87 -3.48 -8.72 5.12
CA GLY A 87 -3.09 -9.82 6.00
C GLY A 87 -2.06 -9.39 7.03
N THR A 88 -2.03 -10.04 8.18
CA THR A 88 -1.12 -9.70 9.29
C THR A 88 0.36 -9.84 8.92
N ASP A 89 0.68 -10.64 7.90
CA ASP A 89 2.01 -10.79 7.32
C ASP A 89 2.39 -9.68 6.35
N GLN A 90 1.45 -8.81 6.00
CA GLN A 90 1.54 -7.77 4.97
C GLN A 90 1.24 -6.38 5.55
N PRO A 91 2.10 -5.85 6.43
CA PRO A 91 1.97 -4.50 6.98
C PRO A 91 2.04 -3.43 5.89
N ASP A 92 1.13 -2.47 5.99
CA ASP A 92 0.95 -1.41 5.01
C ASP A 92 2.02 -0.31 5.17
N LEU A 93 2.63 0.05 4.04
CA LEU A 93 3.55 1.17 3.95
C LEU A 93 2.80 2.50 4.08
N ASN A 94 3.42 3.46 4.75
CA ASN A 94 2.84 4.77 4.96
C ASN A 94 3.17 5.71 3.78
N PHE A 95 2.34 5.74 2.74
CA PHE A 95 2.55 6.64 1.60
C PHE A 95 2.25 8.12 1.89
N ASN A 96 1.77 8.47 3.09
CA ASN A 96 1.80 9.87 3.55
C ASN A 96 3.23 10.32 3.93
N ASN A 97 4.17 9.38 4.10
CA ASN A 97 5.57 9.67 4.35
C ASN A 97 6.34 9.90 3.03
N PRO A 98 6.91 11.09 2.78
CA PRO A 98 7.68 11.37 1.58
C PRO A 98 8.87 10.43 1.37
N ALA A 99 9.47 9.90 2.43
CA ALA A 99 10.55 8.93 2.34
C ALA A 99 10.08 7.61 1.69
N VAL A 100 8.88 7.13 2.04
CA VAL A 100 8.29 5.93 1.43
C VAL A 100 7.97 6.15 -0.05
N VAL A 101 7.42 7.33 -0.38
CA VAL A 101 7.18 7.72 -1.79
C VAL A 101 8.50 7.69 -2.57
N GLN A 102 9.57 8.28 -2.01
CA GLN A 102 10.88 8.28 -2.64
C GLN A 102 11.48 6.87 -2.79
N GLN A 103 11.27 5.99 -1.82
CA GLN A 103 11.73 4.60 -1.93
C GLN A 103 10.98 3.85 -3.03
N PHE A 104 9.68 4.07 -3.19
CA PHE A 104 8.94 3.45 -4.28
C PHE A 104 9.39 3.97 -5.66
N GLU A 105 9.71 5.26 -5.78
CA GLU A 105 10.34 5.79 -7.00
C GLU A 105 11.68 5.12 -7.31
N ASN A 106 12.49 4.80 -6.29
CA ASN A 106 13.72 4.03 -6.50
C ASN A 106 13.43 2.61 -7.04
N VAL A 107 12.34 1.98 -6.62
CA VAL A 107 11.87 0.69 -7.17
C VAL A 107 11.45 0.86 -8.63
N LEU A 108 10.66 1.89 -8.96
CA LEU A 108 10.28 2.19 -10.34
C LEU A 108 11.52 2.41 -11.22
N LYS A 109 12.47 3.21 -10.74
CA LYS A 109 13.74 3.50 -11.43
C LYS A 109 14.53 2.23 -11.71
N ALA A 110 14.58 1.30 -10.76
CA ALA A 110 15.29 0.03 -10.93
C ALA A 110 14.69 -0.80 -12.07
N TRP A 111 13.35 -0.84 -12.18
CA TRP A 111 12.66 -1.55 -13.26
C TRP A 111 12.82 -0.87 -14.61
N MET A 112 12.74 0.47 -14.66
CA MET A 112 12.99 1.20 -15.91
C MET A 112 14.42 0.98 -16.40
N LYS A 113 15.41 1.04 -15.49
CA LYS A 113 16.81 0.73 -15.80
C LYS A 113 17.03 -0.72 -16.25
N ALA A 114 16.18 -1.65 -15.80
CA ALA A 114 16.23 -3.05 -16.23
C ALA A 114 15.64 -3.28 -17.63
N GLY A 115 15.02 -2.26 -18.23
CA GLY A 115 14.44 -2.29 -19.57
C GLY A 115 12.95 -2.63 -19.62
N ALA A 116 12.21 -2.44 -18.53
CA ALA A 116 10.74 -2.53 -18.58
C ALA A 116 10.16 -1.33 -19.35
N ASP A 117 9.14 -1.57 -20.17
CA ASP A 117 8.41 -0.56 -20.94
C ASP A 117 7.30 0.14 -20.13
N GLY A 118 7.00 -0.35 -18.93
CA GLY A 118 6.00 0.23 -18.05
C GLY A 118 5.75 -0.62 -16.81
N VAL A 119 4.83 -0.14 -15.97
CA VAL A 119 4.41 -0.83 -14.75
C VAL A 119 2.89 -0.88 -14.62
N ARG A 120 2.40 -1.94 -13.99
CA ARG A 120 1.03 -2.06 -13.50
C ARG A 120 1.08 -2.05 -11.98
N LEU A 121 0.27 -1.21 -11.34
CA LEU A 121 0.16 -1.15 -9.88
C LEU A 121 -1.07 -1.93 -9.41
N ARG A 122 -0.86 -2.95 -8.58
CA ARG A 122 -1.93 -3.63 -7.85
C ARG A 122 -2.31 -2.85 -6.60
N ASN A 123 -3.59 -2.94 -6.22
CA ASN A 123 -4.11 -2.41 -4.97
C ASN A 123 -3.88 -0.89 -4.78
N ALA A 124 -3.78 -0.15 -5.89
CA ALA A 124 -3.47 1.28 -5.86
C ALA A 124 -4.48 2.10 -5.02
N ARG A 125 -5.75 1.68 -4.99
CA ARG A 125 -6.79 2.34 -4.21
C ARG A 125 -6.54 2.36 -2.71
N HIS A 126 -5.72 1.45 -2.19
CA HIS A 126 -5.47 1.27 -0.75
C HIS A 126 -4.21 1.99 -0.26
N LEU A 127 -3.46 2.66 -1.15
CA LEU A 127 -2.14 3.23 -0.82
C LEU A 127 -2.17 4.34 0.22
N LEU A 128 -3.24 5.13 0.23
CA LEU A 128 -3.41 6.22 1.17
C LEU A 128 -4.56 5.87 2.11
N VAL A 129 -4.35 6.15 3.39
CA VAL A 129 -5.37 6.04 4.44
C VAL A 129 -5.50 7.37 5.18
N ASN A 130 -6.67 7.61 5.76
CA ASN A 130 -6.94 8.82 6.49
C ASN A 130 -6.10 8.89 7.78
N ALA A 131 -5.19 9.87 7.87
CA ALA A 131 -4.27 9.99 9.00
C ALA A 131 -4.95 10.32 10.34
N SER A 132 -6.20 10.80 10.34
CA SER A 132 -6.98 11.01 11.56
C SER A 132 -7.61 9.73 12.11
N LEU A 133 -7.47 8.61 11.39
CA LEU A 133 -7.93 7.28 11.79
C LEU A 133 -9.40 7.18 12.26
N PRO A 134 -10.38 7.85 11.62
CA PRO A 134 -11.79 7.77 12.02
C PRO A 134 -12.37 6.37 11.79
N ASP A 135 -13.38 6.01 12.58
CA ASP A 135 -14.17 4.79 12.36
C ASP A 135 -14.91 4.85 11.01
N ASP A 136 -14.94 3.73 10.28
CA ASP A 136 -15.76 3.55 9.09
C ASP A 136 -17.25 3.42 9.46
N LYS A 137 -18.11 3.82 8.52
CA LYS A 137 -19.56 3.71 8.66
C LYS A 137 -20.06 2.44 7.98
N MET A 138 -21.20 1.92 8.42
CA MET A 138 -21.87 0.82 7.72
C MET A 138 -22.17 1.20 6.27
N ALA A 139 -21.98 0.25 5.35
CA ALA A 139 -22.45 0.39 3.98
C ALA A 139 -23.99 0.35 3.98
N VAL A 140 -24.63 1.39 3.42
CA VAL A 140 -26.10 1.47 3.29
C VAL A 140 -26.45 1.67 1.81
N GLY A 141 -27.33 0.82 1.28
CA GLY A 141 -27.87 0.94 -0.08
C GLY A 141 -27.17 0.02 -1.09
N ALA A 142 -27.01 0.47 -2.33
CA ALA A 142 -26.31 -0.29 -3.36
C ALA A 142 -24.85 -0.52 -2.93
N GLY A 143 -24.48 -1.79 -2.70
CA GLY A 143 -23.18 -2.18 -2.14
C GLY A 143 -23.25 -2.79 -0.73
N SER A 144 -24.38 -2.72 -0.03
CA SER A 144 -24.59 -3.52 1.19
C SER A 144 -24.76 -4.98 0.81
N ALA A 145 -23.79 -5.84 1.13
CA ALA A 145 -23.95 -7.27 0.94
C ALA A 145 -25.06 -7.80 1.87
N VAL A 146 -25.91 -8.70 1.36
CA VAL A 146 -26.97 -9.31 2.17
C VAL A 146 -26.34 -10.35 3.08
N GLY A 147 -26.62 -10.26 4.38
CA GLY A 147 -26.18 -11.25 5.36
C GLY A 147 -24.74 -11.07 5.86
N VAL A 148 -24.12 -9.91 5.62
CA VAL A 148 -22.83 -9.58 6.22
C VAL A 148 -22.97 -8.91 7.58
N ASP A 149 -22.01 -9.15 8.47
CA ASP A 149 -21.92 -8.52 9.79
C ASP A 149 -20.66 -7.64 9.96
N HIS A 150 -20.57 -6.97 11.10
CA HIS A 150 -19.51 -6.01 11.43
C HIS A 150 -18.07 -6.56 11.41
N HIS A 151 -17.86 -7.87 11.32
CA HIS A 151 -16.53 -8.47 11.14
C HIS A 151 -16.11 -8.57 9.67
N GLN A 152 -17.03 -8.38 8.73
CA GLN A 152 -16.78 -8.59 7.31
C GLN A 152 -16.50 -7.28 6.59
N TYR A 153 -15.60 -7.31 5.62
CA TYR A 153 -15.13 -6.15 4.87
C TYR A 153 -16.31 -5.41 4.23
N GLU A 154 -17.15 -6.14 3.48
CA GLU A 154 -18.30 -5.61 2.74
C GLU A 154 -19.42 -5.02 3.61
N PHE A 155 -19.37 -5.20 4.93
CA PHE A 155 -20.30 -4.52 5.84
C PHE A 155 -19.99 -3.02 5.96
N TRP A 156 -18.74 -2.63 5.74
CA TRP A 156 -18.25 -1.28 5.96
C TRP A 156 -18.14 -0.48 4.67
N ARG A 157 -18.36 0.83 4.78
CA ARG A 157 -18.02 1.80 3.74
C ARG A 157 -16.59 2.27 3.98
N HIS A 158 -15.66 1.78 3.16
CA HIS A 158 -14.21 2.04 3.23
C HIS A 158 -13.78 3.45 2.79
N GLN A 159 -14.49 4.47 3.28
CA GLN A 159 -14.28 5.87 2.92
C GLN A 159 -12.99 6.47 3.52
N HIS A 160 -12.33 5.75 4.44
CA HIS A 160 -11.11 6.18 5.11
C HIS A 160 -9.87 5.37 4.75
N THR A 161 -10.06 4.25 4.06
CA THR A 161 -9.02 3.26 3.71
C THR A 161 -8.87 3.03 2.21
N THR A 162 -9.80 3.55 1.40
CA THR A 162 -9.73 3.50 -0.07
C THR A 162 -9.88 4.88 -0.69
N ASP A 163 -9.25 5.08 -1.85
CA ASP A 163 -9.48 6.21 -2.76
C ASP A 163 -9.37 7.59 -2.06
N GLN A 164 -8.40 7.70 -1.13
CA GLN A 164 -8.22 8.92 -0.34
C GLN A 164 -7.74 10.10 -1.20
N PRO A 165 -8.07 11.35 -0.80
CA PRO A 165 -7.55 12.55 -1.46
C PRO A 165 -6.02 12.54 -1.59
N GLY A 166 -5.51 12.91 -2.78
CA GLY A 166 -4.09 12.92 -3.09
C GLY A 166 -3.59 11.64 -3.77
N LEU A 167 -4.41 10.58 -3.83
CA LEU A 167 -4.05 9.35 -4.55
C LEU A 167 -3.85 9.62 -6.05
N ASP A 168 -4.72 10.44 -6.65
CA ASP A 168 -4.62 10.89 -8.03
C ASP A 168 -3.30 11.62 -8.31
N ALA A 169 -2.91 12.54 -7.44
CA ALA A 169 -1.65 13.27 -7.55
C ALA A 169 -0.43 12.34 -7.39
N LEU A 170 -0.50 11.37 -6.47
CA LEU A 170 0.55 10.37 -6.27
C LEU A 170 0.72 9.47 -7.51
N LEU A 171 -0.39 9.00 -8.09
CA LEU A 171 -0.37 8.18 -9.30
C LEU A 171 0.11 8.98 -10.51
N ALA A 172 -0.32 10.25 -10.65
CA ALA A 172 0.17 11.13 -11.72
C ALA A 172 1.68 11.36 -11.60
N ARG A 173 2.19 11.61 -10.39
CA ARG A 173 3.62 11.73 -10.12
C ARG A 173 4.39 10.49 -10.58
N TRP A 174 3.91 9.29 -10.26
CA TRP A 174 4.57 8.05 -10.69
C TRP A 174 4.44 7.77 -12.18
N SER A 175 3.33 8.17 -12.81
CA SER A 175 3.19 8.10 -14.28
C SER A 175 4.26 8.95 -14.95
N SER A 176 4.38 10.23 -14.56
CA SER A 176 5.42 11.12 -15.09
C SER A 176 6.82 10.58 -14.82
N PHE A 177 7.06 10.02 -13.63
CA PHE A 177 8.35 9.39 -13.31
C PHE A 177 8.69 8.24 -14.28
N VAL A 178 7.71 7.39 -14.59
CA VAL A 178 7.89 6.27 -15.53
C VAL A 178 8.10 6.79 -16.95
N ASP A 179 7.36 7.82 -17.37
CA ASP A 179 7.53 8.43 -18.70
C ASP A 179 8.93 9.05 -18.86
N ASP A 180 9.44 9.73 -17.83
CA ASP A 180 10.76 10.39 -17.83
C ASP A 180 11.94 9.41 -17.76
N ASN A 181 11.73 8.21 -17.20
CA ASN A 181 12.79 7.22 -16.97
C ASN A 181 12.66 5.97 -17.85
N GLY A 182 11.53 5.81 -18.54
CA GLY A 182 11.28 4.72 -19.47
C GLY A 182 12.13 4.83 -20.75
N PRO A 183 12.17 3.78 -21.58
CA PRO A 183 12.85 3.86 -22.86
C PRO A 183 12.26 5.02 -23.69
N SER A 184 13.12 5.91 -24.21
CA SER A 184 12.69 6.95 -25.15
C SER A 184 11.85 6.31 -26.24
N PRO A 185 10.72 6.90 -26.66
CA PRO A 185 10.03 6.43 -27.86
C PRO A 185 11.06 6.43 -28.97
N GLY A 186 11.44 5.23 -29.41
CA GLY A 186 12.57 5.05 -30.30
C GLY A 186 12.43 5.97 -31.49
N GLY A 187 13.50 6.69 -31.81
CA GLY A 187 13.67 7.49 -33.03
C GLY A 187 13.70 6.62 -34.29
N GLY A 188 12.71 5.76 -34.46
CA GLY A 188 12.35 5.18 -35.74
C GLY A 188 11.63 6.26 -36.52
N GLN A 189 12.38 6.98 -37.36
CA GLN A 189 11.80 7.49 -38.60
C GLN A 189 11.14 6.31 -39.30
N TYR A 190 9.81 6.29 -39.30
CA TYR A 190 9.07 5.51 -40.27
C TYR A 190 9.41 6.12 -41.65
N ILE A 191 10.31 5.46 -42.36
CA ILE A 191 10.53 5.61 -43.81
C ILE A 191 9.28 5.20 -44.57
#